data_AF-A0A6G3QZX7-F1
#
_entry.id   AF-A0A6G3QZX7-F1
#
_cell.length_a   1.000
_cell.length_b   1.000
_cell.length_c   1.000
_cell.angle_alpha   90.00
_cell.angle_beta   90.00
_cell.angle_gamma   90.00
#
_symmetry.space_group_name_H-M   'P 1'
#
loop_
_entity.id
_entity.type
_entity.pdbx_description
1 polymer ?
#
loop_
_entity_poly.entity_id
_entity_poly.type
_entity_poly.pdbx_seq_one_letter_code
_entity_poly.pdbx_strand_id
1 'polypeptide(L)' 'MSSLFPALTDGPAGRPALRFGAHSLTYGELAAASAAVAAGLRTARRVAVWATPEPATAVAVVG' A
#
# COMPACT_ATOMS: atom_id res chain seq x y z
N MET A 1 11.35 15.71 -4.01
CA MET A 1 10.25 15.68 -3.01
C MET A 1 10.58 14.59 -2.01
N SER A 2 10.35 14.82 -0.72
CA SER A 2 10.45 13.77 0.30
C SER A 2 9.27 12.80 0.17
N SER A 3 9.52 11.52 0.43
CA SER A 3 8.47 10.49 0.47
C SER A 3 7.48 10.79 1.60
N LEU A 4 6.17 10.69 1.33
CA LEU A 4 5.12 10.78 2.36
C LEU A 4 5.19 9.59 3.33
N PHE A 5 5.66 8.44 2.86
CA PHE A 5 5.81 7.23 3.64
C PHE A 5 7.24 6.69 3.50
N PRO A 6 8.24 7.29 4.18
CA PRO A 6 9.64 6.87 4.06
C PRO A 6 9.87 5.39 4.41
N ALA A 7 9.05 4.82 5.30
CA ALA A 7 9.16 3.41 5.68
C ALA A 7 8.77 2.43 4.55
N LEU A 8 8.03 2.89 3.52
CA LEU A 8 7.71 2.08 2.34
C LEU A 8 8.83 2.10 1.29
N THR A 9 9.69 3.12 1.31
CA THR A 9 10.80 3.27 0.35
C THR A 9 12.13 2.79 0.92
N ASP A 10 12.43 3.18 2.17
CA ASP A 10 13.76 3.04 2.78
C ASP A 10 13.71 2.30 4.14
N GLY A 11 12.51 1.87 4.54
CA GLY A 11 12.30 1.17 5.80
C GLY A 11 12.66 -0.32 5.75
N PRO A 12 12.77 -0.98 6.91
CA PRO A 12 13.03 -2.42 6.98
C PRO A 12 11.86 -3.21 6.38
N ALA A 13 12.07 -3.78 5.18
CA ALA A 13 11.02 -4.39 4.38
C ALA A 13 10.26 -5.52 5.11
N GLY A 14 10.94 -6.32 5.94
CA GLY A 14 10.33 -7.43 6.68
C GLY A 14 9.53 -7.02 7.93
N ARG A 15 9.49 -5.74 8.29
CA ARG A 15 8.71 -5.28 9.45
C ARG A 15 7.22 -5.33 9.13
N PRO A 16 6.34 -5.85 10.01
CA PRO A 16 4.90 -5.77 9.83
C PRO A 16 4.42 -4.31 9.68
N ALA A 17 3.60 -4.04 8.66
CA ALA A 17 3.01 -2.74 8.36
C ALA A 17 1.50 -2.73 8.66
N LEU A 18 0.79 -3.78 8.24
CA LEU A 18 -0.66 -3.93 8.42
C LEU A 18 -1.00 -5.30 8.99
N ARG A 19 -2.06 -5.36 9.79
CA ARG A 19 -2.64 -6.62 10.26
C ARG A 19 -4.15 -6.54 10.27
N PHE A 20 -4.78 -7.50 9.60
CA PHE A 20 -6.22 -7.69 9.52
C PHE A 20 -6.53 -9.13 9.92
N GLY A 21 -6.93 -9.33 11.18
CA GLY A 21 -7.14 -10.66 11.74
C GLY A 21 -5.89 -11.54 11.63
N ALA A 22 -6.01 -12.65 10.91
CA ALA A 22 -4.90 -13.59 10.66
C ALA A 22 -3.94 -13.13 9.54
N HIS A 23 -4.34 -12.16 8.72
CA HIS A 23 -3.53 -11.67 7.61
C HIS A 23 -2.65 -10.50 8.06
N SER A 24 -1.40 -10.50 7.63
CA SER A 24 -0.49 -9.37 7.82
C SER A 24 0.27 -9.09 6.54
N LEU A 25 0.58 -7.82 6.31
CA LEU A 25 1.50 -7.40 5.29
C LEU A 25 2.68 -6.71 5.96
N THR A 26 3.88 -7.07 5.54
CA THR A 26 5.10 -6.36 5.84
C THR A 26 5.20 -5.07 5.02
N TYR A 27 6.10 -4.15 5.39
CA TYR A 27 6.33 -2.92 4.62
C TYR A 27 6.73 -3.22 3.17
N GLY A 28 7.52 -4.27 2.93
CA GLY A 28 7.91 -4.70 1.59
C GLY A 28 6.73 -5.22 0.77
N GLU A 29 5.88 -6.07 1.37
CA GLU A 29 4.68 -6.59 0.69
C GLU A 29 3.67 -5.47 0.40
N LEU A 30 3.47 -4.56 1.36
CA LEU A 30 2.60 -3.40 1.17
C LEU A 30 3.13 -2.49 0.05
N ALA A 31 4.44 -2.19 0.03
CA ALA A 31 5.04 -1.38 -1.01
C ALA A 31 4.91 -2.04 -2.39
N ALA A 32 5.19 -3.34 -2.50
CA ALA A 32 5.08 -4.08 -3.76
C ALA A 32 3.63 -4.13 -4.27
N ALA A 33 2.66 -4.47 -3.41
CA ALA A 33 1.25 -4.53 -3.78
C ALA A 33 0.71 -3.15 -4.20
N SER A 34 1.09 -2.10 -3.47
CA SER A 34 0.66 -0.73 -3.76
C SER A 34 1.26 -0.24 -5.08
N ALA A 35 2.54 -0.51 -5.33
CA ALA A 35 3.19 -0.14 -6.60
C ALA A 35 2.53 -0.82 -7.81
N ALA A 36 2.10 -2.08 -7.69
CA ALA A 36 1.36 -2.77 -8.74
C ALA A 36 0.01 -2.11 -9.05
N VAL A 37 -0.72 -1.68 -8.01
CA VAL A 37 -1.97 -0.92 -8.17
C VAL A 37 -1.72 0.44 -8.82
N ALA A 38 -0.74 1.19 -8.30
CA ALA A 38 -0.33 2.49 -8.82
C ALA A 38 0.01 2.45 -10.31
N ALA A 39 0.74 1.42 -10.74
CA ALA A 39 1.15 1.24 -12.13
C ALA A 39 -0.04 1.15 -13.11
N GLY A 40 -1.15 0.55 -12.67
CA GLY A 40 -2.40 0.44 -13.44
C GLY A 40 -3.24 1.74 -13.44
N LEU A 41 -2.98 2.66 -12.52
CA LEU A 41 -3.77 3.87 -12.32
C LEU A 41 -3.09 5.15 -12.81
N ARG A 42 -1.89 5.08 -13.41
CA ARG A 42 -1.06 6.25 -13.77
C ARG A 42 -1.75 7.32 -14.62
N THR A 43 -2.78 6.99 -15.38
CA THR A 43 -3.52 7.94 -16.22
C THR A 43 -4.76 8.53 -15.53
N ALA A 44 -5.16 7.99 -14.37
CA ALA A 44 -6.32 8.46 -13.62
C ALA A 44 -5.92 9.57 -12.66
N ARG A 45 -6.63 10.70 -12.70
CA ARG A 45 -6.42 11.81 -11.75
C ARG A 45 -7.16 11.60 -10.42
N ARG A 46 -8.29 10.89 -10.46
CA ARG A 46 -9.14 10.58 -9.31
C ARG A 46 -9.57 9.13 -9.43
N VAL A 47 -9.39 8.38 -8.36
CA VAL A 47 -9.70 6.96 -8.27
C VAL A 47 -10.65 6.78 -7.10
N ALA A 48 -11.78 6.12 -7.33
CA ALA A 48 -12.67 5.72 -6.25
C ALA A 48 -12.15 4.41 -5.64
N VAL A 49 -12.13 4.34 -4.31
CA VAL A 49 -11.76 3.13 -3.57
C VAL A 49 -13.03 2.50 -3.00
N TRP A 50 -13.27 1.23 -3.32
CA TRP A 50 -14.29 0.44 -2.63
C TRP A 50 -13.76 0.04 -1.26
N ALA A 51 -14.03 0.88 -0.26
CA ALA A 51 -13.39 0.80 1.05
C ALA A 51 -14.10 -0.18 1.99
N THR A 52 -13.70 -1.46 1.94
CA THR A 52 -14.06 -2.49 2.94
C THR A 52 -13.02 -2.54 4.06
N PRO A 53 -13.32 -3.09 5.25
CA PRO A 53 -12.36 -3.25 6.35
C PRO A 53 -11.36 -4.40 6.09
N GLU A 54 -10.66 -4.35 4.95
CA GLU A 54 -9.78 -5.39 4.44
C GLU A 54 -8.43 -4.79 3.99
N PRO A 55 -7.34 -5.58 3.91
CA PRO A 55 -6.02 -5.10 3.50
C PRO A 55 -6.02 -4.39 2.13
N ALA A 56 -6.90 -4.80 1.21
CA ALA A 56 -7.00 -4.24 -0.13
C ALA A 56 -7.30 -2.73 -0.11
N THR A 57 -8.10 -2.24 0.85
CA THR A 57 -8.37 -0.81 1.00
C THR A 57 -7.12 -0.02 1.31
N ALA A 58 -6.26 -0.54 2.19
CA ALA A 58 -5.00 0.12 2.52
C ALA A 58 -4.03 0.11 1.32
N VAL A 59 -3.93 -1.01 0.61
CA VAL A 59 -3.12 -1.11 -0.62
C VAL A 59 -3.58 -0.10 -1.67
N ALA A 60 -4.90 0.02 -1.89
CA ALA A 60 -5.47 0.92 -2.88
C ALA A 60 -5.34 2.41 -2.55
N VAL A 61 -5.20 2.77 -1.27
CA VAL A 61 -5.00 4.16 -0.83
C VAL A 61 -3.52 4.55 -0.86
N VAL A 62 -2.62 3.59 -0.66
CA VAL A 62 -1.17 3.81 -0.66
C VAL A 62 -0.58 3.84 -2.08
N GLY A 63 -1.12 3.05 -3.02
CA GLY A 63 -0.68 2.98 -4.42
C GLY A 63 -1.25 4.13 -5.26
#